data_AF-A0A7S3SFH9-F1
#
_entry.id   AF-A0A7S3SFH9-F1
#
_cell.length_a   1.000
_cell.length_b   1.000
_cell.length_c   1.000
_cell.angle_alpha   90.00
_cell.angle_beta   90.00
_cell.angle_gamma   90.00
#
_symmetry.space_group_name_H-M   'P 1'
#
loop_
_entity.id
_entity.type
_entity.pdbx_description
1 polymer ?
#
loop_
_entity_poly.entity_id
_entity_poly.type
_entity_poly.pdbx_seq_one_letter_code
_entity_poly.pdbx_strand_id
1 'polypeptide(L)'
;MTVLPDGRSLAISMSDGIGSWYTKNDRASEDFVTLGGKAYKLDQSELVFDKNDYTKPHQIKSSTKSKLFDTAHCQFDFEPAGSFEEGANLLVLAVRQSGGMGYYKGFCEIEGQSYVVNNAYGMLEHVWSRW
;
A
#
# COMPACT_ATOMS: atom_id res chain seq x y z
N MET A 1 -9.52 -8.37 -6.40
CA MET A 1 -10.69 -7.84 -5.66
C MET A 1 -11.28 -8.97 -4.86
N THR A 2 -11.56 -8.73 -3.58
CA THR A 2 -11.92 -9.77 -2.61
C THR A 2 -13.27 -9.46 -2.02
N VAL A 3 -14.10 -10.47 -1.77
CA VAL A 3 -15.42 -10.26 -1.16
C VAL A 3 -15.30 -10.57 0.34
N LEU A 4 -15.73 -9.63 1.17
CA LEU A 4 -15.78 -9.77 2.62
C LEU A 4 -16.99 -10.62 3.06
N PRO A 5 -17.01 -11.15 4.29
CA PRO A 5 -18.13 -11.96 4.78
C PRO A 5 -19.50 -11.26 4.74
N ASP A 6 -19.52 -9.92 4.76
CA ASP A 6 -20.72 -9.09 4.66
C ASP A 6 -21.16 -8.80 3.21
N GLY A 7 -20.49 -9.41 2.22
CA GLY A 7 -20.80 -9.29 0.80
C GLY A 7 -20.17 -8.07 0.10
N ARG A 8 -19.48 -7.18 0.82
CA ARG A 8 -18.82 -6.02 0.19
C ARG A 8 -17.50 -6.41 -0.47
N SER A 9 -17.18 -5.73 -1.57
CA SER A 9 -15.88 -5.86 -2.23
C SER A 9 -14.80 -5.04 -1.54
N LEU A 10 -13.62 -5.62 -1.37
CA LEU A 10 -12.40 -4.99 -0.88
C LEU A 10 -11.33 -5.00 -1.98
N ALA A 11 -10.70 -3.85 -2.22
CA ALA A 11 -9.48 -3.72 -3.02
C ALA A 11 -8.45 -2.90 -2.24
N ILE A 12 -7.18 -3.27 -2.38
CA ILE A 12 -6.06 -2.69 -1.62
C ILE A 12 -4.99 -2.30 -2.64
N SER A 13 -4.52 -1.05 -2.53
CA SER A 13 -3.41 -0.52 -3.32
C SER A 13 -2.42 0.17 -2.38
N MET A 14 -1.19 -0.32 -2.35
CA MET A 14 -0.13 0.20 -1.49
C MET A 14 1.08 0.57 -2.33
N SER A 15 1.74 1.66 -1.96
CA SER A 15 2.87 2.25 -2.67
C SER A 15 3.91 2.77 -1.67
N ASP A 16 5.18 2.44 -1.91
CA ASP A 16 6.30 3.19 -1.35
C ASP A 16 6.89 4.05 -2.47
N GLY A 17 6.16 5.13 -2.78
CA GLY A 17 6.43 6.00 -3.92
C GLY A 17 7.48 7.08 -3.66
N ILE A 18 7.57 8.05 -4.58
CA ILE A 18 8.53 9.17 -4.54
C ILE A 18 8.47 9.97 -3.21
N GLY A 19 7.30 9.99 -2.57
CA GLY A 19 7.09 10.63 -1.28
C GLY A 19 7.71 9.89 -0.07
N SER A 20 8.14 8.63 -0.22
CA SER A 20 8.64 7.81 0.90
C SER A 20 10.01 8.25 1.45
N TRP A 21 10.75 9.02 0.66
CA TRP A 21 12.06 9.59 1.01
C TRP A 21 11.96 10.82 1.91
N TYR A 22 10.77 11.42 2.01
CA TYR A 22 10.53 12.59 2.85
C TYR A 22 10.35 12.19 4.32
N THR A 23 10.66 13.12 5.23
CA THR A 23 10.56 12.85 6.68
C THR A 23 9.11 12.55 7.08
N LYS A 24 8.91 11.90 8.24
CA LYS A 24 7.59 11.40 8.69
C LYS A 24 6.44 12.40 8.55
N ASN A 25 6.67 13.72 8.62
CA ASN A 25 5.59 14.70 8.54
C ASN A 25 5.27 15.19 7.12
N ASP A 26 6.17 15.01 6.15
CA ASP A 26 6.03 15.49 4.76
C ASP A 26 5.87 14.33 3.75
N ARG A 27 5.78 13.09 4.26
CA ARG A 27 5.57 11.90 3.44
C ARG A 27 4.15 11.88 2.88
N ALA A 28 4.03 11.94 1.55
CA ALA A 28 2.82 11.64 0.82
C ALA A 28 2.88 10.20 0.29
N SER A 29 1.89 9.37 0.59
CA SER A 29 1.70 8.06 -0.04
C SER A 29 0.49 8.10 -0.96
N GLU A 30 0.41 7.21 -1.95
CA GLU A 30 -0.77 7.02 -2.80
C GLU A 30 -1.64 5.84 -2.32
N ASP A 31 -1.47 5.45 -1.05
CA ASP A 31 -2.13 4.28 -0.47
C ASP A 31 -3.62 4.50 -0.26
N PHE A 32 -4.43 3.49 -0.60
CA PHE A 32 -5.86 3.50 -0.33
C PHE A 32 -6.44 2.09 -0.26
N VAL A 33 -7.62 2.01 0.37
CA VAL A 33 -8.46 0.82 0.41
C VAL A 33 -9.81 1.17 -0.17
N THR A 34 -10.33 0.35 -1.08
CA THR A 34 -11.70 0.50 -1.61
C THR A 34 -12.60 -0.53 -0.97
N LEU A 35 -13.64 -0.09 -0.26
CA LEU A 35 -14.63 -0.93 0.39
C LEU A 35 -16.03 -0.63 -0.17
N GLY A 36 -16.70 -1.64 -0.73
CA GLY A 36 -18.05 -1.49 -1.30
C GLY A 36 -18.14 -0.41 -2.38
N GLY A 37 -17.07 -0.19 -3.15
CA GLY A 37 -16.99 0.84 -4.19
C GLY A 37 -16.58 2.24 -3.71
N LYS A 38 -16.42 2.46 -2.39
CA LYS A 38 -15.91 3.72 -1.83
C LYS A 38 -14.43 3.61 -1.51
N ALA A 39 -13.64 4.56 -1.99
CA ALA A 39 -12.21 4.64 -1.71
C ALA A 39 -11.95 5.40 -0.39
N TYR A 40 -11.09 4.84 0.44
CA TYR A 40 -10.63 5.38 1.71
C TYR A 40 -9.13 5.58 1.61
N LYS A 41 -8.71 6.84 1.69
CA LYS A 41 -7.31 7.21 1.69
C LYS A 41 -6.67 6.68 2.97
N LEU A 42 -5.61 5.87 2.84
CA LEU A 42 -4.74 5.63 3.97
C LEU A 42 -3.75 6.78 4.00
N ASP A 43 -3.56 7.36 5.18
CA ASP A 43 -2.55 8.40 5.36
C ASP A 43 -1.15 7.77 5.37
N GLN A 44 -0.25 8.27 6.21
CA GLN A 44 1.13 7.80 6.29
C GLN A 44 1.21 6.30 6.60
N SER A 45 1.54 5.48 5.62
CA SER A 45 1.90 4.07 5.84
C SER A 45 3.38 3.93 6.08
N GLU A 46 3.74 3.07 7.02
CA GLU A 46 5.10 2.56 7.20
C GLU A 46 5.20 1.20 6.51
N LEU A 47 6.15 1.08 5.59
CA LEU A 47 6.43 -0.16 4.87
C LEU A 47 7.76 -0.73 5.37
N VAL A 48 7.72 -1.94 5.94
CA VAL A 48 8.91 -2.67 6.39
C VAL A 48 9.15 -3.83 5.44
N PHE A 49 10.27 -3.78 4.71
CA PHE A 49 10.62 -4.77 3.69
C PHE A 49 12.12 -4.87 3.46
N ASP A 50 12.54 -5.95 2.80
CA ASP A 50 13.93 -6.11 2.34
C ASP A 50 14.13 -5.35 1.03
N LYS A 51 14.84 -4.22 1.09
CA LYS A 51 15.12 -3.38 -0.08
C LYS A 51 15.94 -4.07 -1.17
N ASN A 52 16.58 -5.20 -0.86
CA ASN A 52 17.35 -5.97 -1.84
C ASN A 52 16.54 -7.10 -2.47
N ASP A 53 15.35 -7.39 -1.94
CA ASP A 53 14.51 -8.52 -2.40
C ASP A 53 13.02 -8.23 -2.20
N TYR A 54 12.40 -7.67 -3.24
CA TYR A 54 10.97 -7.36 -3.31
C TYR A 54 10.06 -8.60 -3.41
N THR A 55 10.62 -9.81 -3.45
CA THR A 55 9.82 -11.05 -3.46
C THR A 55 9.52 -11.56 -2.05
N LYS A 56 10.15 -10.98 -1.02
CA LYS A 56 9.90 -11.33 0.38
C LYS A 56 8.61 -10.70 0.91
N PRO A 57 8.03 -11.24 1.99
CA PRO A 57 6.87 -10.62 2.63
C PRO A 57 7.15 -9.20 3.12
N HIS A 58 6.16 -8.32 2.97
CA HIS A 58 6.23 -6.93 3.42
C HIS A 58 5.25 -6.72 4.58
N GLN A 59 5.66 -5.94 5.57
CA GLN A 59 4.74 -5.48 6.61
C GLN A 59 4.36 -4.03 6.35
N ILE A 60 3.08 -3.73 6.51
CA ILE A 60 2.50 -2.44 6.19
C ILE A 60 1.67 -2.00 7.39
N LYS A 61 1.91 -0.79 7.86
CA LYS A 61 1.11 -0.21 8.94
C LYS A 61 0.80 1.25 8.64
N SER A 62 -0.47 1.57 8.46
CA SER A 62 -0.89 2.97 8.38
C SER A 62 -0.85 3.63 9.76
N SER A 63 -0.49 4.90 9.80
CA SER A 63 -0.51 5.74 10.99
C SER A 63 -1.92 5.88 11.53
N THR A 64 -2.05 5.81 12.85
CA THR A 64 -3.30 6.03 13.61
C THR A 64 -3.46 7.48 14.08
N LYS A 65 -2.56 8.39 13.68
CA LYS A 65 -2.52 9.78 14.18
C LYS A 65 -2.69 10.82 13.08
N SER A 66 -3.23 10.43 11.93
CA SER A 66 -3.45 11.36 10.82
C SER A 66 -4.42 12.48 11.21
N LYS A 67 -4.06 13.73 10.92
CA LYS A 67 -4.97 14.87 11.07
C LYS A 67 -5.84 15.13 9.82
N LEU A 68 -5.50 14.52 8.69
CA LEU A 68 -6.13 14.80 7.40
C LEU A 68 -7.12 13.70 6.98
N PHE A 69 -6.79 12.44 7.29
CA PHE A 69 -7.59 11.28 6.87
C PHE A 69 -7.71 10.25 8.01
N ASP A 70 -8.52 10.56 9.02
CA ASP A 70 -8.76 9.73 10.22
C ASP A 70 -9.90 8.70 10.03
N THR A 71 -10.20 8.34 8.78
CA THR A 71 -11.35 7.49 8.45
C THR A 71 -10.98 6.03 8.22
N ALA A 72 -9.69 5.73 8.05
CA ALA A 72 -9.21 4.37 7.80
C ALA A 72 -7.80 4.15 8.33
N HIS A 73 -7.62 3.05 9.06
CA HIS A 73 -6.33 2.55 9.51
C HIS A 73 -6.21 1.06 9.22
N CYS A 74 -5.13 0.64 8.59
CA CYS A 74 -4.88 -0.75 8.25
C CYS A 74 -3.50 -1.21 8.71
N GLN A 75 -3.43 -2.49 9.05
CA GLN A 75 -2.20 -3.23 9.25
C GLN A 75 -2.26 -4.49 8.42
N PHE A 76 -1.26 -4.68 7.55
CA PHE A 76 -1.20 -5.80 6.65
C PHE A 76 0.18 -6.46 6.62
N ASP A 77 0.17 -7.77 6.42
CA ASP A 77 1.26 -8.52 5.80
C ASP A 77 0.92 -8.73 4.32
N PHE A 78 1.89 -8.53 3.44
CA PHE A 78 1.76 -8.74 2.01
C PHE A 78 2.68 -9.87 1.56
N GLU A 79 2.13 -10.88 0.90
CA GLU A 79 2.83 -12.02 0.33
C GLU A 79 2.86 -11.90 -1.20
N PRO A 80 4.03 -11.63 -1.81
CA PRO A 80 4.15 -11.50 -3.26
C PRO A 80 3.83 -12.82 -3.99
N ALA A 81 3.00 -12.75 -5.04
CA ALA A 81 2.67 -13.88 -5.92
C ALA A 81 3.24 -13.72 -7.34
N GLY A 82 3.73 -12.52 -7.67
CA GLY A 82 4.44 -12.21 -8.90
C GLY A 82 5.06 -10.82 -8.78
N SER A 83 6.15 -10.59 -9.50
CA SER A 83 6.84 -9.31 -9.51
C SER A 83 6.90 -8.73 -10.92
N PHE A 84 7.03 -7.42 -10.99
CA PHE A 84 7.30 -6.69 -12.21
C PHE A 84 8.32 -5.60 -11.94
N GLU A 85 9.05 -5.24 -12.98
CA GLU A 85 9.97 -4.13 -12.95
C GLU A 85 9.87 -3.36 -14.27
N GLU A 86 9.58 -2.07 -14.16
CA GLU A 86 9.43 -1.17 -15.30
C GLU A 86 10.18 0.13 -15.01
N GLY A 87 10.57 0.85 -16.06
CA GLY A 87 11.28 2.11 -15.88
C GLY A 87 11.50 2.87 -17.17
N ALA A 88 11.72 4.18 -17.01
CA ALA A 88 12.00 5.09 -18.10
C ALA A 88 13.18 6.01 -17.72
N ASN A 89 14.04 6.28 -18.69
CA ASN A 89 15.16 7.21 -18.56
C ASN A 89 15.01 8.33 -19.59
N LEU A 90 15.05 9.59 -19.15
CA LEU A 90 15.02 10.77 -20.00
C LEU A 90 16.14 11.74 -19.58
N LEU A 91 17.31 11.59 -20.20
CA LEU A 91 18.51 12.39 -19.98
C LEU A 91 18.94 12.46 -18.50
N VAL A 92 18.41 13.44 -17.76
CA VAL A 92 18.69 13.65 -16.33
C VAL A 92 17.64 13.04 -15.40
N LEU A 93 16.46 12.71 -15.92
CA LEU A 93 15.37 12.09 -15.18
C LEU A 93 15.44 10.57 -15.34
N ALA A 94 15.32 9.84 -14.23
CA ALA A 94 15.07 8.40 -14.29
C ALA A 94 14.01 8.01 -13.26
N VAL A 95 13.08 7.15 -13.69
CA VAL A 95 12.07 6.53 -12.83
C VAL A 95 12.17 5.03 -13.01
N ARG A 96 12.24 4.32 -11.88
CA ARG A 96 12.18 2.86 -11.82
C ARG A 96 11.07 2.47 -10.86
N GLN A 97 10.18 1.62 -11.32
CA GLN A 97 9.10 1.06 -10.54
C GLN A 97 9.35 -0.44 -10.43
N SER A 98 9.47 -0.91 -9.20
CA SER A 98 9.57 -2.33 -8.87
C SER A 98 8.39 -2.66 -7.98
N GLY A 99 7.65 -3.69 -8.30
CA GLY A 99 6.46 -4.03 -7.54
C GLY A 99 6.08 -5.48 -7.70
N GLY A 100 4.96 -5.81 -7.08
CA GLY A 100 4.39 -7.12 -7.20
C GLY A 100 2.90 -7.12 -6.95
N MET A 101 2.26 -8.12 -7.56
CA MET A 101 0.91 -8.50 -7.20
C MET A 101 0.99 -9.62 -6.17
N GLY A 102 0.10 -9.61 -5.20
CA GLY A 102 0.17 -10.56 -4.09
C GLY A 102 -1.05 -10.52 -3.20
N TYR A 103 -0.94 -11.21 -2.08
CA TYR A 103 -2.04 -11.38 -1.14
C TYR A 103 -1.78 -10.63 0.16
N TYR A 104 -2.76 -9.82 0.55
CA TYR A 104 -2.80 -9.13 1.83
C TYR A 104 -3.52 -9.97 2.88
N LYS A 105 -2.94 -10.00 4.08
CA LYS A 105 -3.53 -10.50 5.32
C LYS A 105 -3.40 -9.47 6.42
N GLY A 106 -4.39 -9.35 7.29
CA GLY A 106 -4.34 -8.42 8.42
C GLY A 106 -5.71 -7.86 8.77
N PHE A 107 -5.77 -6.59 9.15
CA PHE A 107 -7.02 -5.93 9.50
C PHE A 107 -7.04 -4.46 9.09
N CYS A 108 -8.24 -3.94 8.88
CA CYS A 108 -8.50 -2.52 8.73
C CYS A 108 -9.59 -2.07 9.69
N GLU A 109 -9.43 -0.92 10.29
CA GLU A 109 -10.50 -0.14 10.90
C GLU A 109 -10.91 0.95 9.92
N ILE A 110 -12.16 0.95 9.47
CA ILE A 110 -12.70 1.94 8.52
C ILE A 110 -13.99 2.48 9.11
N GLU A 111 -14.06 3.80 9.32
CA GLU A 111 -15.20 4.50 9.92
C GLU A 111 -15.64 3.88 11.27
N GLY A 112 -14.67 3.47 12.09
CA GLY A 112 -14.89 2.85 13.40
C GLY A 112 -15.34 1.38 13.36
N GLN A 113 -15.35 0.75 12.18
CA GLN A 113 -15.66 -0.68 12.02
C GLN A 113 -14.40 -1.47 11.65
N SER A 114 -14.17 -2.59 12.33
CA SER A 114 -13.03 -3.47 12.05
C SER A 114 -13.37 -4.54 11.01
N TYR A 115 -12.46 -4.75 10.07
CA TYR A 115 -12.53 -5.70 8.98
C TYR A 115 -11.30 -6.59 9.01
N VAL A 116 -11.51 -7.90 9.10
CA VAL A 116 -10.42 -8.88 8.99
C VAL A 116 -10.22 -9.23 7.53
N VAL A 117 -8.97 -9.16 7.09
CA VAL A 117 -8.56 -9.46 5.72
C VAL A 117 -7.72 -10.72 5.75
N ASN A 118 -8.23 -11.81 5.17
CA ASN A 118 -7.56 -13.12 5.22
C ASN A 118 -6.86 -13.50 3.92
N ASN A 119 -7.28 -12.95 2.78
CA ASN A 119 -6.69 -13.30 1.50
C ASN A 119 -7.11 -12.28 0.43
N ALA A 120 -6.62 -11.04 0.54
CA ALA A 120 -6.97 -10.02 -0.42
C ALA A 120 -5.93 -9.84 -1.52
N TYR A 121 -6.30 -10.14 -2.77
CA TYR A 121 -5.39 -9.90 -3.89
C TYR A 121 -5.32 -8.42 -4.25
N GLY A 122 -4.10 -7.88 -4.34
CA GLY A 122 -3.85 -6.48 -4.66
C GLY A 122 -2.41 -6.24 -5.10
N MET A 123 -2.05 -4.96 -5.18
CA MET A 123 -0.76 -4.49 -5.71
C MET A 123 0.03 -3.76 -4.64
N LEU A 124 1.32 -4.10 -4.55
CA LEU A 124 2.33 -3.33 -3.82
C LEU A 124 3.39 -2.85 -4.81
N GLU A 125 3.64 -1.55 -4.83
CA GLU A 125 4.67 -0.97 -5.67
C GLU A 125 5.71 -0.17 -4.88
N HIS A 126 6.91 -0.10 -5.42
CA HIS A 126 7.99 0.74 -4.96
C HIS A 126 8.47 1.59 -6.12
N VAL A 127 8.45 2.91 -5.94
CA VAL A 127 8.85 3.86 -6.98
C VAL A 127 10.09 4.58 -6.52
N TRP A 128 11.15 4.43 -7.30
CA TRP A 128 12.37 5.20 -7.17
C TRP A 128 12.47 6.20 -8.33
N SER A 129 12.87 7.42 -8.00
CA SER A 129 13.12 8.46 -9.00
C SER A 129 14.36 9.26 -8.65
N ARG A 130 15.12 9.66 -9.68
CA ARG A 130 16.17 10.69 -9.59
C ARG A 130 15.91 11.81 -10.60
N TRP A 131 16.32 13.02 -10.22
CA TRP A 131 16.27 14.23 -11.04
C TRP A 131 17.48 15.11 -10.75
#